data_AF-A0A918FSJ4-F1
#
_entry.id   AF-A0A918FSJ4-F1
#
_cell.length_a   1.000
_cell.length_b   1.000
_cell.length_c   1.000
_cell.angle_alpha   90.00
_cell.angle_beta   90.00
_cell.angle_gamma   90.00
#
_symmetry.space_group_name_H-M   'P 1'
#
loop_
_entity.id
_entity.type
_entity.pdbx_description
1 polymer ?
#
loop_
_entity_poly.entity_id
_entity_poly.type
_entity_poly.pdbx_seq_one_letter_code
_entity_poly.pdbx_strand_id
1 'polypeptide(L)'
;MFLLAYRESDCIGPHGAEQDTDLDRFNLQFPLCYDAVGAMRVLKRGYLEPMYDRDGDARLLGPRMWHEVPPLLRLPAGRDPLRLVVSLRLMAR
;
A
#
# COMPACT_ATOMS: atom_id res chain seq x y z
N MET A 1 -10.65 4.17 10.47
CA MET A 1 -9.41 4.77 9.94
C MET A 1 -8.24 4.18 10.70
N PHE A 2 -7.13 3.90 10.02
CA PHE A 2 -5.87 3.50 10.65
C PHE A 2 -4.69 4.04 9.86
N LEU A 3 -3.53 4.11 10.52
CA LEU A 3 -2.27 4.56 9.94
C LEU A 3 -1.32 3.37 9.83
N LEU A 4 -0.75 3.17 8.65
CA LEU A 4 0.37 2.25 8.46
C LEU A 4 1.64 3.10 8.36
N ALA A 5 2.62 2.83 9.22
CA ALA A 5 3.91 3.49 9.19
C ALA A 5 4.99 2.45 8.86
N TYR A 6 5.71 2.68 7.76
CA TYR A 6 6.78 1.83 7.29
C TYR A 6 8.11 2.55 7.48
N ARG A 7 9.06 1.85 8.08
CA ARG A 7 10.47 2.21 8.20
C ARG A 7 11.30 1.40 7.20
N GLU A 8 12.59 1.65 7.16
CA GLU A 8 13.51 0.95 6.27
C GLU A 8 13.36 -0.57 6.40
N SER A 9 13.30 -1.26 5.25
CA SER A 9 13.09 -2.72 5.13
C SER A 9 11.72 -3.25 5.54
N ASP A 10 10.81 -2.43 6.09
CA ASP A 10 9.44 -2.86 6.34
C ASP A 10 8.76 -3.21 5.02
N CYS A 11 8.00 -4.31 5.03
CA CYS A 11 7.27 -4.81 3.88
C CYS A 11 6.00 -5.55 4.31
N ILE A 12 5.11 -5.79 3.36
CA ILE A 12 3.99 -6.72 3.52
C ILE A 12 4.00 -7.62 2.30
N GLY A 13 4.11 -8.93 2.52
CA GLY A 13 4.11 -9.90 1.43
C GLY A 13 2.78 -9.94 0.65
N PRO A 14 2.75 -10.60 -0.51
CA PRO A 14 1.54 -10.75 -1.32
C PRO A 14 0.37 -11.32 -0.53
N HIS A 15 -0.74 -10.58 -0.53
CA HIS A 15 -1.99 -11.01 0.06
C HIS A 15 -3.16 -10.41 -0.72
N GLY A 16 -4.26 -11.17 -0.80
CA GLY A 16 -5.56 -10.62 -1.14
C GLY A 16 -6.41 -10.45 0.10
N ALA A 17 -7.56 -9.79 -0.02
CA ALA A 17 -8.59 -9.80 1.01
C ALA A 17 -9.29 -11.18 1.14
N GLU A 18 -8.57 -12.28 0.96
CA GLU A 18 -9.08 -13.64 0.76
C GLU A 18 -9.49 -14.37 2.04
N GLN A 19 -9.39 -13.71 3.20
CA GLN A 19 -10.09 -14.17 4.40
C GLN A 19 -11.55 -13.69 4.29
N ASP A 20 -12.29 -14.50 3.56
CA ASP A 20 -13.60 -14.44 2.89
C ASP A 20 -14.86 -14.06 3.71
N THR A 21 -14.78 -13.12 4.66
CA THR A 21 -16.00 -12.64 5.35
C THR A 21 -16.48 -11.24 4.92
N ASP A 22 -15.64 -10.49 4.22
CA ASP A 22 -15.84 -9.06 3.97
C ASP A 22 -15.71 -8.72 2.46
N LEU A 23 -16.48 -9.42 1.62
CA LEU A 23 -16.49 -9.22 0.17
C LEU A 23 -16.99 -7.84 -0.27
N ASP A 24 -17.57 -7.06 0.63
CA ASP A 24 -18.01 -5.67 0.38
C ASP A 24 -17.02 -4.63 0.91
N ARG A 25 -15.88 -5.07 1.45
CA ARG A 25 -14.89 -4.18 2.06
C ARG A 25 -13.94 -3.64 1.03
N PHE A 26 -13.73 -2.33 1.06
CA PHE A 26 -12.68 -1.66 0.34
C PHE A 26 -11.83 -0.77 1.27
N ASN A 27 -10.60 -0.46 0.85
CA ASN A 27 -9.77 0.54 1.51
C ASN A 27 -9.52 1.71 0.57
N LEU A 28 -9.73 2.92 1.05
CA LEU A 28 -9.20 4.15 0.44
C LEU A 28 -7.90 4.52 1.15
N GLN A 29 -6.83 4.69 0.38
CA GLN A 29 -5.49 4.91 0.91
C GLN A 29 -4.84 6.18 0.34
N PHE A 30 -4.20 6.95 1.21
CA PHE A 30 -3.44 8.15 0.87
C PHE A 30 -1.99 7.95 1.35
N PRO A 31 -1.05 7.66 0.45
CA PRO A 31 0.35 7.49 0.81
C PRO A 31 1.07 8.84 0.93
N LEU A 32 2.06 8.88 1.81
CA LEU A 32 3.04 9.95 1.95
C LEU A 32 4.42 9.31 2.09
N CYS A 33 5.40 9.78 1.32
CA CYS A 33 6.76 9.22 1.32
C CYS A 33 7.80 10.31 1.58
N TYR A 34 8.69 10.04 2.52
CA TYR A 34 9.82 10.90 2.88
C TYR A 34 11.12 10.11 2.70
N ASP A 35 12.08 10.72 2.00
CA ASP A 35 13.45 10.17 1.81
C ASP A 35 13.50 8.75 1.19
N ALA A 36 12.44 8.36 0.47
CA ALA A 36 12.28 7.04 -0.14
C ALA A 36 11.39 7.08 -1.38
N VAL A 37 11.47 6.03 -2.20
CA VAL A 37 10.47 5.71 -3.22
C VAL A 37 9.53 4.65 -2.67
N GLY A 38 8.30 5.05 -2.34
CA GLY A 38 7.26 4.11 -1.93
C GLY A 38 6.52 3.51 -3.12
N ALA A 39 6.02 2.29 -2.95
CA ALA A 39 5.14 1.66 -3.91
C ALA A 39 4.18 0.68 -3.21
N MET A 40 3.08 0.38 -3.89
CA MET A 40 2.32 -0.86 -3.71
C MET A 40 2.39 -1.62 -5.03
N ARG A 41 2.55 -2.94 -5.00
CA ARG A 41 2.39 -3.76 -6.21
C ARG A 41 1.03 -4.43 -6.18
N VAL A 42 0.30 -4.38 -7.28
CA VAL A 42 -1.05 -4.94 -7.40
C VAL A 42 -1.04 -6.00 -8.50
N LEU A 43 -1.67 -7.15 -8.24
CA LEU A 43 -1.74 -8.23 -9.21
C LEU A 43 -2.66 -7.81 -10.37
N LYS A 44 -2.09 -7.68 -11.57
CA LYS A 44 -2.78 -7.37 -12.81
C LYS A 44 -2.26 -8.31 -13.89
N ARG A 45 -3.18 -8.97 -14.60
CA ARG A 45 -2.87 -9.86 -15.73
C ARG A 45 -1.78 -10.91 -15.40
N GLY A 46 -1.76 -11.41 -14.17
CA GLY A 46 -0.80 -12.42 -13.71
C GLY A 46 0.53 -11.87 -13.16
N TYR A 47 0.73 -10.56 -13.10
CA TYR A 47 1.97 -9.93 -12.63
C TYR A 47 1.70 -8.89 -11.56
N LEU A 48 2.63 -8.74 -10.60
CA LEU A 48 2.57 -7.69 -9.57
C LEU A 48 3.13 -6.39 -10.15
N GLU A 49 2.24 -5.55 -10.66
CA GLU A 49 2.58 -4.28 -11.30
C GLU A 49 2.77 -3.17 -10.25
N PRO A 50 3.87 -2.39 -10.30
CA PRO A 50 4.12 -1.33 -9.33
C PRO A 50 3.23 -0.12 -9.55
N MET A 51 2.67 0.38 -8.45
CA MET A 51 1.99 1.66 -8.32
C MET A 51 2.78 2.50 -7.33
N TYR A 52 3.66 3.35 -7.86
CA TYR A 52 4.50 4.25 -7.07
C TYR A 52 3.67 5.31 -6.37
N ASP A 53 4.04 5.62 -5.13
CA ASP A 53 3.40 6.66 -4.34
C ASP A 53 3.82 8.05 -4.83
N ARG A 54 2.86 8.96 -4.98
CA ARG A 54 3.09 10.38 -5.24
C ARG A 54 2.26 11.24 -4.31
N ASP A 55 2.72 12.47 -4.07
CA ASP A 55 1.97 13.44 -3.29
C ASP A 55 0.61 13.73 -3.95
N GLY A 56 -0.44 13.63 -3.14
CA GLY A 56 -1.83 13.79 -3.60
C GLY A 56 -2.47 12.53 -4.17
N ASP A 57 -1.75 11.41 -4.27
CA ASP A 57 -2.34 10.15 -4.72
C ASP A 57 -3.41 9.65 -3.75
N ALA A 58 -4.44 9.04 -4.32
CA ALA A 58 -5.44 8.26 -3.60
C ALA A 58 -5.61 6.91 -4.31
N ARG A 59 -5.62 5.82 -3.54
CA ARG A 59 -5.82 4.47 -4.06
C ARG A 59 -7.05 3.83 -3.47
N LEU A 60 -7.87 3.27 -4.36
CA LEU A 60 -9.01 2.45 -3.98
C LEU A 60 -8.64 0.97 -4.14
N LEU A 61 -8.55 0.26 -3.02
CA LEU A 61 -8.29 -1.18 -2.98
C LEU A 61 -9.61 -1.90 -2.70
N GLY A 62 -10.16 -2.49 -3.75
CA GLY A 62 -11.41 -3.23 -3.68
C GLY A 62 -11.27 -4.64 -3.08
N PRO A 63 -12.41 -5.33 -2.93
CA PRO A 63 -12.43 -6.73 -2.57
C PRO A 63 -11.62 -7.57 -3.56
N ARG A 64 -10.95 -8.62 -3.07
CA ARG A 64 -10.20 -9.61 -3.90
C ARG A 64 -9.00 -9.05 -4.68
N MET A 65 -8.62 -7.79 -4.46
CA MET A 65 -7.39 -7.24 -5.03
C MET A 65 -6.16 -7.79 -4.29
N TRP A 66 -5.40 -8.65 -4.97
CA TRP A 66 -4.09 -9.08 -4.50
C TRP A 66 -3.08 -7.96 -4.64
N HIS A 67 -2.33 -7.72 -3.56
CA HIS A 67 -1.32 -6.69 -3.53
C HIS A 67 -0.25 -6.99 -2.48
N GLU A 68 0.82 -6.23 -2.53
CA GLU A 68 1.91 -6.24 -1.56
C GLU A 68 2.51 -4.86 -1.43
N VAL A 69 3.29 -4.68 -0.37
CA VAL A 69 4.15 -3.52 -0.18
C VAL A 69 5.60 -4.03 -0.24
N PRO A 70 6.35 -3.72 -1.31
CA PRO A 70 7.77 -4.09 -1.37
C PRO A 70 8.56 -3.42 -0.24
N PRO A 71 9.75 -3.92 0.12
CA PRO A 71 10.59 -3.31 1.13
C PRO A 71 10.80 -1.81 0.88
N LEU A 72 10.58 -1.00 1.91
CA LEU A 72 10.88 0.42 1.83
C LEU A 72 12.40 0.61 1.87
N LEU A 73 12.95 1.12 0.77
CA LEU A 73 14.38 1.37 0.66
C LEU A 73 14.67 2.86 0.78
N ARG A 74 15.74 3.17 1.51
CA ARG A 74 16.31 4.50 1.61
C ARG A 74 16.87 4.94 0.27
N LEU A 75 16.71 6.22 -0.07
CA LEU A 75 17.43 6.81 -1.19
C LEU A 75 18.94 6.91 -0.91
N PRO A 76 19.81 6.85 -1.94
CA PRO A 76 21.24 7.08 -1.76
C PRO A 76 21.51 8.42 -1.06
N ALA A 77 22.29 8.40 0.03
CA ALA A 77 22.57 9.55 0.88
C ALA A 77 21.32 10.23 1.52
N GLY A 78 20.16 9.59 1.48
CA GLY A 78 18.93 10.06 2.11
C GLY A 78 18.92 9.89 3.63
N ARG A 79 18.02 10.63 4.30
CA ARG A 79 17.72 10.41 5.72
C ARG A 79 17.00 9.07 5.92
N ASP A 80 16.74 8.72 7.17
CA ASP A 80 15.96 7.52 7.48
C ASP A 80 14.58 7.59 6.79
N PRO A 81 14.23 6.58 5.99
CA PRO A 81 13.03 6.64 5.18
C PRO A 81 11.78 6.48 6.05
N LEU A 82 10.72 7.18 5.64
CA LEU A 82 9.41 7.03 6.25
C LEU A 82 8.35 7.01 5.17
N ARG A 83 7.53 5.97 5.18
CA ARG A 83 6.31 5.91 4.37
C ARG A 83 5.12 5.78 5.30
N LEU A 84 4.18 6.71 5.16
CA LEU A 84 2.91 6.69 5.87
C LEU A 84 1.81 6.37 4.88
N VAL A 85 0.84 5.55 5.29
CA VAL A 85 -0.39 5.32 4.53
C VAL A 85 -1.57 5.54 5.45
N VAL A 86 -2.31 6.61 5.21
CA VAL A 86 -3.60 6.84 5.86
C VAL A 86 -4.62 5.96 5.15
N SER A 87 -5.24 5.03 5.87
CA SER A 87 -6.17 4.06 5.31
C SER A 87 -7.55 4.18 5.94
N LEU A 88 -8.56 4.33 5.10
CA LEU A 88 -9.97 4.27 5.44
C LEU A 88 -10.54 2.93 4.97
N ARG A 89 -10.87 2.07 5.92
CA ARG A 89 -11.59 0.83 5.65
C ARG A 89 -13.09 1.12 5.64
N LEU A 90 -13.74 0.76 4.55
CA LEU A 90 -15.14 1.07 4.26
C LEU A 90 -15.85 -0.19 3.77
N MET A 91 -17.17 -0.21 3.93
CA MET A 91 -18.05 -1.27 3.44
C MET A 91 -18.99 -0.69 2.38
N ALA A 92 -19.21 -1.39 1.27
CA ALA A 92 -20.06 -0.97 0.16
C ALA A 92 -21.55 -1.35 0.34
N ARG A 93 -22.04 -1.38 1.58
CA ARG A 93 -23.42 -1.76 1.92
C ARG A 93 -24.42 -0.68 1.54
#